data_AF-A0A530FH16-F1
#
_entry.id   AF-A0A530FH16-F1
#
_cell.length_a   1.000
_cell.length_b   1.000
_cell.length_c   1.000
_cell.angle_alpha   90.00
_cell.angle_beta   90.00
_cell.angle_gamma   90.00
#
_symmetry.space_group_name_H-M   'P 1'
#
loop_
_entity.id
_entity.type
_entity.pdbx_description
1 polymer ?
#
loop_
_entity_poly.entity_id
_entity_poly.type
_entity_poly.pdbx_seq_one_letter_code
_entity_poly.pdbx_strand_id
1 'polypeptide(L)' 'MTVANRRVWWGDYRTTEYATIDPEATIAVLPVAAIEQHGPHLPVSTDTSIMNGMLD' A
#
# COMPACT_ATOMS: atom_id res chain seq x y z
N MET A 1 -28.05 2.62 -4.70
CA MET A 1 -26.99 1.60 -4.76
C MET A 1 -25.89 2.04 -3.82
N THR A 2 -25.78 1.41 -2.65
CA THR A 2 -24.66 1.65 -1.73
C THR A 2 -23.43 0.95 -2.31
N VAL A 3 -22.42 1.71 -2.71
CA VAL A 3 -21.12 1.15 -3.05
C VAL A 3 -20.57 0.56 -1.75
N ALA A 4 -20.50 -0.77 -1.67
CA ALA A 4 -19.85 -1.42 -0.56
C ALA A 4 -18.39 -0.96 -0.52
N ASN A 5 -17.90 -0.57 0.66
CA ASN A 5 -16.52 -0.12 0.81
C ASN A 5 -15.58 -1.29 0.44
N ARG A 6 -14.76 -1.11 -0.59
CA ARG A 6 -13.86 -2.16 -1.09
C ARG A 6 -12.73 -2.32 -0.07
N ARG A 7 -12.58 -3.51 0.51
CA ARG A 7 -11.39 -3.87 1.28
C ARG A 7 -10.19 -3.94 0.33
N VAL A 8 -9.26 -3.00 0.46
CA VAL A 8 -8.06 -2.93 -0.41
C VAL A 8 -6.77 -3.19 0.35
N TRP A 9 -6.76 -3.03 1.67
CA TRP A 9 -5.58 -3.27 2.47
C TRP A 9 -5.39 -4.77 2.68
N TRP A 10 -4.17 -5.24 2.39
CA TRP A 10 -3.81 -6.64 2.54
C TRP A 10 -4.17 -7.16 3.95
N GLY A 11 -3.90 -6.39 5.00
CA GLY A 11 -4.18 -6.75 6.40
C GLY A 11 -5.67 -6.85 6.79
N ASP A 12 -6.60 -6.40 5.95
CA ASP A 12 -8.04 -6.45 6.24
C ASP A 12 -8.67 -7.84 5.94
N TYR A 13 -7.88 -8.77 5.40
CA TYR A 13 -8.31 -10.12 5.03
C TYR A 13 -7.79 -11.15 6.03
N ARG A 14 -8.65 -12.08 6.45
CA ARG A 14 -8.21 -13.29 7.16
C ARG A 14 -7.46 -14.20 6.21
N THR A 15 -6.56 -15.02 6.75
CA THR A 15 -5.76 -15.98 5.97
C THR A 15 -6.57 -16.84 4.99
N THR A 16 -7.77 -17.29 5.37
CA THR A 16 -8.62 -18.13 4.49
C THR A 16 -9.33 -17.33 3.40
N GLU A 17 -9.50 -16.01 3.55
CA GLU A 17 -10.16 -15.18 2.55
C GLU A 17 -9.31 -15.02 1.29
N TYR A 18 -7.97 -15.12 1.40
CA TYR A 18 -7.08 -15.08 0.23
C TYR A 18 -7.32 -16.22 -0.76
N ALA A 19 -7.85 -17.36 -0.33
CA ALA A 19 -8.19 -18.47 -1.22
C ALA A 19 -9.29 -18.11 -2.23
N THR A 20 -10.03 -17.02 -1.98
CA THR A 20 -11.12 -16.53 -2.86
C THR A 20 -10.68 -15.39 -3.77
N ILE A 21 -9.45 -14.92 -3.65
CA ILE A 21 -8.91 -13.85 -4.50
C ILE A 21 -8.42 -14.47 -5.81
N ASP A 22 -8.95 -13.99 -6.93
CA ASP A 22 -8.52 -14.39 -8.26
C ASP A 22 -7.14 -13.78 -8.57
N PRO A 23 -6.06 -14.59 -8.69
CA PRO A 23 -4.72 -14.08 -8.92
C PRO A 23 -4.54 -13.47 -10.32
N GLU A 24 -5.35 -13.85 -11.31
CA GLU A 24 -5.25 -13.32 -12.68
C GLU A 24 -5.96 -11.97 -12.82
N ALA A 25 -6.92 -11.68 -11.93
CA ALA A 25 -7.65 -10.42 -11.89
C ALA A 25 -7.16 -9.46 -10.79
N THR A 26 -6.15 -9.86 -9.99
CA THR A 26 -5.70 -9.10 -8.81
C THR A 26 -4.22 -8.77 -8.88
N ILE A 27 -3.89 -7.51 -8.61
CA ILE A 27 -2.50 -7.04 -8.47
C ILE A 27 -2.20 -6.88 -6.97
N ALA A 28 -1.19 -7.60 -6.48
CA ALA A 28 -0.62 -7.36 -5.17
C ALA A 28 0.38 -6.19 -5.24
N VAL A 29 0.19 -5.18 -4.40
CA VAL A 29 1.09 -4.02 -4.30
C VAL A 29 1.82 -4.11 -2.96
N LEU A 30 3.15 -4.17 -2.99
CA LEU A 30 4.01 -4.04 -1.82
C LEU A 30 4.77 -2.70 -1.92
N PRO A 31 4.31 -1.66 -1.23
CA PRO A 31 5.01 -0.38 -1.19
C PRO A 31 6.35 -0.56 -0.46
N VAL A 32 7.44 -0.09 -1.07
CA VAL A 32 8.78 -0.10 -0.49
C VAL A 32 9.38 1.28 -0.68
N ALA A 33 10.00 1.80 0.39
CA ALA A 33 10.65 3.09 0.42
C ALA A 33 11.92 3.03 1.29
N ALA A 34 12.73 4.09 1.24
CA ALA A 34 13.95 4.21 2.01
C ALA A 34 13.86 5.22 3.17
N ILE A 35 14.86 5.14 4.06
CA ILE A 35 15.26 6.20 4.96
C ILE A 35 16.71 6.55 4.59
N GLU A 36 16.90 7.67 3.90
CA GLU A 36 18.20 8.05 3.34
C GLU A 36 18.38 9.56 3.20
N GLN A 37 19.63 10.02 3.03
CA GLN A 37 19.92 11.45 2.98
C GLN A 37 19.35 12.10 1.70
N HIS A 38 18.76 13.29 1.85
CA HIS A 38 18.24 14.10 0.74
C HIS A 38 18.79 15.54 0.78
N GLY A 39 20.06 15.69 1.20
CA GLY A 39 20.68 17.00 1.41
C GLY A 39 20.04 17.82 2.56
N PRO A 40 20.43 19.09 2.73
CA PRO A 40 20.03 19.89 3.90
C PRO A 40 18.60 20.44 3.85
N HIS A 41 17.86 20.18 2.76
CA HIS A 41 16.56 20.81 2.47
C HIS A 41 15.38 19.85 2.65
N LEU A 42 15.63 18.55 2.78
CA LEU A 42 14.59 17.53 2.90
C LEU A 42 14.88 16.55 4.05
N PRO A 43 13.84 16.00 4.70
CA PRO A 43 14.00 14.95 5.70
C PRO A 43 14.53 13.65 5.11
N VAL A 44 15.17 12.83 5.94
CA VAL A 44 15.60 11.47 5.54
C VAL A 44 14.43 10.52 5.24
N SER A 45 13.21 10.89 5.61
CA SER A 45 11.99 10.12 5.38
C SER A 45 11.29 10.45 4.07
N THR A 46 11.93 11.20 3.16
CA THR A 46 11.30 11.69 1.92
C THR A 46 10.62 10.59 1.12
N ASP A 47 11.33 9.50 0.82
CA ASP A 47 10.79 8.35 0.07
C ASP A 47 9.57 7.74 0.75
N THR A 48 9.66 7.52 2.07
CA THR A 48 8.56 6.97 2.87
C THR A 48 7.34 7.90 2.86
N SER A 49 7.58 9.21 2.92
CA SER A 49 6.51 10.23 2.93
C SER A 49 5.80 10.29 1.58
N ILE A 50 6.54 10.23 0.47
CA ILE A 50 5.98 10.15 -0.89
C ILE A 50 5.17 8.86 -1.05
N MET A 51 5.75 7.73 -0.67
CA MET A 51 5.09 6.42 -0.76
C MET A 51 3.76 6.41 0.01
N ASN A 52 3.72 6.93 1.23
CA ASN A 52 2.49 7.03 2.01
C ASN A 52 1.44 7.91 1.30
N GLY A 53 1.85 9.05 0.74
CA GLY A 53 0.94 9.92 -0.02
C GLY A 53 0.44 9.34 -1.35
N MET A 54 1.04 8.26 -1.87
CA MET A 54 0.53 7.50 -3.03
C MET A 54 -0.53 6.48 -2.64
N LEU A 55 -0.66 6.18 -1.33
CA LEU A 55 -1.56 5.16 -0.79
C LEU A 55 -2.82 5.78 -0.15
N ASP A 56 -2.72 7.01 0.37
CA ASP A 56 -3.83 7.80 0.92
C ASP A 56 -4.80 8.29 -0.18
#